data_AF-A0AAU9LU62-F1
#
_entry.id   AF-A0AAU9LU62-F1
#
_cell.length_a   1.000
_cell.length_b   1.000
_cell.length_c   1.000
_cell.angle_alpha   90.00
_cell.angle_beta   90.00
_cell.angle_gamma   90.00
#
_symmetry.space_group_name_H-M   'P 1'
#
loop_
_entity.id
_entity.type
_entity.pdbx_description
1 polymer ?
#
loop_
_entity_poly.entity_id
_entity_poly.type
_entity_poly.pdbx_seq_one_letter_code
_entity_poly.pdbx_strand_id
1 'polypeptide(L)'
;MRMDNTKAQTRGKGKATSSNSSVGIERSARWEEMVAQMAQLSTTLEKHMSETVGLTEYSLLMQDVRHLDPEDQEAAKVVKASIREKYKLNHN
;
A
#
# COMPACT_ATOMS: atom_id res chain seq x y z
N MET A 1 -2.23 77.48 9.86
CA MET A 1 -1.25 76.91 8.90
C MET A 1 -0.77 75.59 9.46
N ARG A 2 -0.87 74.53 8.65
CA ARG A 2 -0.42 73.16 8.90
C ARG A 2 1.10 73.07 9.00
N MET A 3 1.62 72.13 9.80
CA MET A 3 2.26 70.92 9.25
C MET A 3 2.72 69.98 10.39
N ASP A 4 2.03 68.84 10.49
CA ASP A 4 2.46 67.64 11.18
C ASP A 4 3.72 67.05 10.51
N ASN A 5 4.71 66.64 11.30
CA ASN A 5 5.87 65.89 10.81
C ASN A 5 6.01 64.56 11.56
N THR A 6 5.10 63.64 11.29
CA THR A 6 5.23 62.23 11.63
C THR A 6 6.19 61.57 10.63
N LYS A 7 7.49 61.53 10.92
CA LYS A 7 8.42 60.67 10.14
C LYS A 7 8.44 59.27 10.73
N ALA A 8 7.57 58.42 10.20
CA ALA A 8 7.67 56.97 10.31
C ALA A 8 8.95 56.51 9.58
N GLN A 9 9.99 56.16 10.35
CA GLN A 9 11.19 55.53 9.83
C GLN A 9 11.35 54.14 10.45
N THR A 10 10.52 53.20 9.99
CA THR A 10 10.81 51.76 10.08
C THR A 10 10.89 51.23 8.66
N ARG A 11 12.02 51.49 8.02
CA ARG A 11 12.37 50.94 6.71
C ARG A 11 12.86 49.51 6.93
N GLY A 12 11.98 48.54 6.63
CA GLY A 12 12.35 47.16 6.35
C GLY A 12 12.62 46.24 7.55
N LYS A 13 11.63 46.02 8.42
CA LYS A 13 11.58 44.74 9.16
C LYS A 13 11.32 43.63 8.13
N GLY A 14 12.19 42.61 8.15
CA GLY A 14 12.31 41.60 7.11
C GLY A 14 11.01 40.96 6.66
N LYS A 15 10.86 40.80 5.34
CA LYS A 15 10.10 39.68 4.80
C LYS A 15 11.10 38.59 4.49
N ALA A 16 11.06 37.56 5.34
CA ALA A 16 11.71 36.30 5.15
C ALA A 16 11.50 35.78 3.72
N THR A 17 12.59 35.32 3.10
CA THR A 17 12.72 34.09 2.29
C THR A 17 11.42 33.34 1.92
N SER A 18 10.47 33.97 1.23
CA SER A 18 9.20 33.31 0.88
C SER A 18 9.31 32.39 -0.34
N SER A 19 10.38 32.50 -1.13
CA SER A 19 10.54 31.69 -2.35
C SER A 19 11.18 30.32 -2.11
N ASN A 20 11.95 30.13 -1.04
CA ASN A 20 12.53 28.82 -0.71
C ASN A 20 11.59 27.97 0.18
N SER A 21 10.72 28.62 0.95
CA SER A 21 9.74 27.97 1.82
C SER A 21 8.71 27.17 1.01
N SER A 22 8.21 27.70 -0.11
CA SER A 22 7.21 27.02 -0.96
C SER A 22 7.76 25.74 -1.59
N VAL A 23 8.98 25.81 -2.14
CA VAL A 23 9.62 24.66 -2.79
C VAL A 23 9.94 23.54 -1.79
N GLY A 24 10.33 23.88 -0.56
CA GLY A 24 10.55 22.91 0.51
C GLY A 24 9.26 22.23 0.98
N ILE A 25 8.19 23.00 1.14
CA ILE A 25 6.86 22.48 1.52
C ILE A 25 6.30 21.59 0.39
N GLU A 26 6.43 22.00 -0.87
CA GLU A 26 6.00 21.20 -2.03
C GLU A 26 6.78 19.88 -2.16
N ARG A 27 8.11 19.90 -1.91
CA ARG A 27 8.91 18.67 -1.88
C ARG A 27 8.52 17.75 -0.73
N SER A 28 8.21 18.30 0.45
CA SER A 28 7.74 17.52 1.61
C SER A 28 6.37 16.89 1.33
N ALA A 29 5.42 17.67 0.80
CA ALA A 29 4.09 17.19 0.45
C ALA A 29 4.14 16.09 -0.64
N ARG A 30 5.00 16.25 -1.66
CA ARG A 30 5.22 15.22 -2.69
C ARG A 30 5.83 13.94 -2.12
N TRP A 31 6.73 14.06 -1.14
CA TRP A 31 7.32 12.89 -0.48
C TRP A 31 6.27 12.14 0.37
N GLU A 32 5.48 12.86 1.15
CA GLU A 32 4.38 12.30 1.94
C GLU A 32 3.33 11.62 1.05
N GLU A 33 2.98 12.25 -0.08
CA GLU A 33 2.09 11.66 -1.09
C GLU A 33 2.68 10.36 -1.66
N MET A 34 3.97 10.36 -2.00
CA MET A 34 4.65 9.15 -2.52
C MET A 34 4.66 8.02 -1.49
N VAL A 35 4.92 8.32 -0.21
CA VAL A 35 4.89 7.33 0.87
C VAL A 35 3.48 6.76 1.04
N ALA A 36 2.45 7.61 1.01
CA ALA A 36 1.05 7.17 1.08
C ALA A 36 0.67 6.26 -0.11
N GLN A 37 1.08 6.63 -1.33
CA GLN A 37 0.87 5.81 -2.52
C GLN A 37 1.60 4.47 -2.44
N MET A 38 2.84 4.43 -1.93
CA MET A 38 3.58 3.18 -1.72
C MET A 38 2.90 2.28 -0.67
N ALA A 39 2.39 2.86 0.41
CA ALA A 39 1.65 2.11 1.42
C ALA A 39 0.37 1.50 0.84
N GLN A 40 -0.41 2.28 0.07
CA GLN A 40 -1.61 1.81 -0.63
C GLN A 40 -1.29 0.69 -1.63
N LEU A 41 -0.19 0.82 -2.39
CA LEU A 41 0.26 -0.20 -3.32
C LEU A 41 0.63 -1.49 -2.58
N SER A 42 1.35 -1.39 -1.45
CA SER A 42 1.73 -2.55 -0.63
C SER A 42 0.49 -3.30 -0.13
N THR A 43 -0.47 -2.59 0.46
CA THR A 43 -1.71 -3.20 0.96
C THR A 43 -2.52 -3.85 -0.18
N THR A 44 -2.54 -3.22 -1.35
CA THR A 44 -3.23 -3.76 -2.52
C THR A 44 -2.56 -5.04 -3.02
N LEU A 45 -1.22 -5.07 -3.05
CA LEU A 45 -0.45 -6.23 -3.44
C LEU A 45 -0.67 -7.40 -2.47
N GLU A 46 -0.60 -7.14 -1.16
CA GLU A 46 -0.86 -8.15 -0.13
C GLU A 46 -2.25 -8.78 -0.28
N LYS A 47 -3.27 -7.95 -0.53
CA LYS A 47 -4.63 -8.42 -0.78
C LYS A 47 -4.68 -9.33 -2.02
N HIS A 48 -4.12 -8.89 -3.14
CA HIS A 48 -4.12 -9.70 -4.37
C HIS A 48 -3.32 -11.00 -4.25
N MET A 49 -2.22 -10.98 -3.50
CA MET A 49 -1.47 -12.20 -3.20
C MET A 49 -2.32 -13.19 -2.40
N SER A 50 -3.03 -12.72 -1.37
CA SER A 50 -3.94 -13.55 -0.60
C SER A 50 -5.08 -14.13 -1.46
N GLU A 51 -5.68 -13.32 -2.34
CA GLU A 51 -6.72 -13.77 -3.26
C GLU A 51 -6.19 -14.83 -4.24
N THR A 52 -4.99 -14.62 -4.79
CA THR A 52 -4.35 -15.55 -5.74
C THR A 52 -4.05 -16.90 -5.09
N VAL A 53 -3.54 -16.88 -3.85
CA VAL A 53 -3.31 -18.11 -3.08
C VAL A 53 -4.63 -18.85 -2.86
N GLY A 54 -5.68 -18.15 -2.43
CA GLY A 54 -7.00 -18.76 -2.23
C GLY A 54 -7.60 -19.36 -3.51
N LEU A 55 -7.46 -18.67 -4.65
CA LEU A 55 -7.92 -19.19 -5.95
C LEU A 55 -7.13 -20.41 -6.40
N THR A 56 -5.82 -20.43 -6.13
CA THR A 56 -4.96 -21.58 -6.46
C THR A 56 -5.31 -22.79 -5.60
N GLU A 57 -5.50 -22.59 -4.29
CA GLU A 57 -5.96 -23.63 -3.36
C GLU A 57 -7.32 -24.21 -3.79
N TYR A 58 -8.27 -23.34 -4.20
CA TYR A 58 -9.56 -23.76 -4.74
C TYR A 58 -9.42 -24.56 -6.04
N SER A 59 -8.58 -24.10 -6.96
CA SER A 59 -8.32 -24.79 -8.24
C SER A 59 -7.78 -26.20 -8.00
N LEU A 60 -6.80 -26.36 -7.11
CA LEU A 60 -6.25 -27.66 -6.74
C LEU A 60 -7.30 -28.59 -6.12
N LEU A 61 -8.19 -28.06 -5.27
CA LEU A 61 -9.29 -28.85 -4.71
C LEU A 61 -10.23 -29.38 -5.78
N MET A 62 -10.57 -28.55 -6.77
CA MET A 62 -11.51 -28.88 -7.85
C MET A 62 -10.90 -29.69 -9.00
N GLN A 63 -9.57 -29.76 -9.11
CA GLN A 63 -8.89 -30.46 -10.20
C GLN A 63 -9.24 -31.96 -10.21
N ASP A 64 -9.68 -32.49 -11.35
CA ASP A 64 -9.81 -33.93 -11.53
C ASP A 64 -8.43 -34.54 -11.75
N VAL A 65 -8.03 -35.51 -10.93
CA VAL A 65 -6.68 -36.10 -10.94
C VAL A 65 -6.65 -37.52 -11.47
N ARG A 66 -7.79 -38.07 -11.92
CA ARG A 66 -7.90 -39.46 -12.41
C ARG A 66 -7.04 -39.75 -13.64
N HIS A 67 -6.60 -38.72 -14.33
CA HIS A 67 -5.74 -38.80 -15.51
C HIS A 67 -4.24 -38.84 -15.19
N LEU A 68 -3.86 -38.62 -13.92
CA LEU A 68 -2.47 -38.71 -13.46
C LEU A 68 -2.09 -40.17 -13.16
N ASP A 69 -0.80 -40.46 -13.15
CA ASP A 69 -0.29 -41.76 -12.72
C ASP A 69 -0.56 -41.99 -11.21
N PRO A 70 -0.60 -43.25 -10.73
CA PRO A 70 -1.03 -43.55 -9.36
C PRO A 70 -0.23 -42.83 -8.25
N GLU A 71 1.06 -42.59 -8.46
CA GLU A 71 1.93 -41.88 -7.51
C GLU A 71 1.51 -40.40 -7.40
N ASP A 72 1.28 -39.75 -8.53
CA ASP A 72 0.83 -38.35 -8.60
C ASP A 72 -0.60 -38.19 -8.07
N GLN A 73 -1.48 -39.19 -8.28
CA GLN A 73 -2.81 -39.21 -7.67
C GLN A 73 -2.72 -39.21 -6.14
N GLU A 74 -1.80 -39.98 -5.57
CA GLU A 74 -1.63 -40.06 -4.12
C GLU A 74 -1.06 -38.76 -3.56
N ALA A 75 -0.06 -38.19 -4.22
CA ALA A 75 0.46 -36.85 -3.88
C ALA A 75 -0.67 -35.79 -3.91
N ALA A 76 -1.51 -35.80 -4.95
CA ALA A 76 -2.63 -34.87 -5.06
C ALA A 76 -3.68 -35.06 -3.95
N LYS A 77 -3.96 -36.31 -3.53
CA LYS A 77 -4.87 -36.56 -2.38
C LYS A 77 -4.31 -35.96 -1.10
N VAL A 78 -3.02 -36.16 -0.83
CA VAL A 78 -2.35 -35.59 0.36
C VAL A 78 -2.43 -34.07 0.34
N VAL A 79 -2.09 -33.43 -0.79
CA VAL A 79 -2.17 -31.97 -0.92
C VAL A 79 -3.60 -31.46 -0.70
N LYS A 80 -4.61 -32.10 -1.32
CA LYS A 80 -6.02 -31.72 -1.12
C LYS A 80 -6.48 -31.89 0.33
N ALA A 81 -6.01 -32.93 1.02
CA ALA A 81 -6.33 -33.16 2.43
C ALA A 81 -5.76 -32.04 3.31
N SER A 82 -4.48 -31.68 3.12
CA SER A 82 -3.83 -30.59 3.85
C SER A 82 -4.52 -29.25 3.64
N ILE A 83 -4.93 -28.94 2.40
CA ILE A 83 -5.69 -27.71 2.10
C ILE A 83 -7.04 -27.73 2.87
N ARG A 84 -7.79 -28.84 2.84
CA ARG A 84 -9.08 -28.95 3.55
C ARG A 84 -8.95 -28.80 5.06
N GLU A 85 -7.89 -29.34 5.66
CA GLU A 85 -7.64 -29.20 7.09
C GLU A 85 -7.39 -27.75 7.47
N LYS A 86 -6.53 -27.04 6.71
CA LYS A 86 -6.30 -25.60 6.89
C LYS A 86 -7.60 -24.80 6.81
N TYR A 87 -8.48 -25.11 5.87
CA TYR A 87 -9.80 -24.45 5.78
C TYR A 87 -10.64 -24.66 7.05
N LYS A 88 -10.71 -25.89 7.58
CA LYS A 88 -11.47 -26.20 8.81
C LYS A 88 -10.94 -25.42 10.02
N LEU A 89 -9.62 -25.29 10.15
CA LEU A 89 -8.99 -24.56 11.27
C LEU A 89 -9.32 -23.05 11.25
N ASN A 90 -9.50 -22.48 10.06
CA ASN A 90 -9.76 -21.05 9.91
C ASN A 90 -11.25 -20.67 10.01
N HIS A 91 -12.17 -21.64 10.06
CA HIS A 91 -13.62 -21.42 9.97
C HIS A 91 -14.42 -22.07 11.13
N ASN A 92 -13.74 -22.58 12.16
CA ASN A 92 -14.31 -23.03 13.44
C ASN A 92 -13.90 -22.05 14.55
#